data_AF-A0AA35RRR1-F1
#
_entry.id   AF-A0AA35RRR1-F1
#
_cell.length_a   1.000
_cell.length_b   1.000
_cell.length_c   1.000
_cell.angle_alpha   90.00
_cell.angle_beta   90.00
_cell.angle_gamma   90.00
#
_symmetry.space_group_name_H-M   'P 1'
#
loop_
_entity.id
_entity.type
_entity.pdbx_description
1 polymer ?
#
loop_
_entity_poly.entity_id
_entity_poly.type
_entity_poly.pdbx_seq_one_letter_code
_entity_poly.pdbx_strand_id
1 'polypeptide(L)'
;MERFSLQTVKKLLNGRTLPVLGLGTYRVAREAVRASLDRGYRLIDTASCYDNEEEVGQEVKKSGIPREEIFVVTKVGYGLCGSLSDAFTRRREVNQIEIHPFLAWDECVSYCEEEGIAVMAYSPLTKGRKLRDPSLCKIAEKYGKTAAQVMIRWSLQRGFICIPKSSSGERIAENANIFDFDISDQDMKILNGLDEHLITDWPGIMNTPWEP
;
A
#
# COMPACT_ATOMS: atom_id res chain seq x y z
N MET A 1 -13.44 -19.70 -1.77
CA MET A 1 -12.79 -18.38 -1.82
C MET A 1 -11.32 -18.58 -1.52
N GLU A 2 -10.43 -18.02 -2.34
CA GLU A 2 -8.99 -18.01 -2.01
C GLU A 2 -8.80 -17.28 -0.68
N ARG A 3 -8.13 -17.93 0.26
CA ARG A 3 -7.87 -17.37 1.57
C ARG A 3 -6.72 -16.37 1.44
N PHE A 4 -6.97 -15.10 1.74
CA PHE A 4 -5.90 -14.10 1.79
C PHE A 4 -4.84 -14.54 2.83
N SER A 5 -3.58 -14.26 2.54
CA SER A 5 -2.44 -14.44 3.45
C SER A 5 -1.36 -13.41 3.12
N LEU A 6 -0.30 -13.35 3.93
CA LEU A 6 0.89 -12.55 3.58
C LEU A 6 1.54 -12.97 2.26
N GLN A 7 1.26 -14.18 1.78
CA GLN A 7 1.75 -14.70 0.50
C GLN A 7 0.77 -14.46 -0.66
N THR A 8 -0.38 -13.83 -0.40
CA THR A 8 -1.28 -13.44 -1.47
C THR A 8 -0.60 -12.42 -2.37
N VAL A 9 -0.71 -12.64 -3.68
CA VAL A 9 -0.09 -11.81 -4.70
C VAL A 9 -1.12 -11.28 -5.68
N LYS A 10 -0.88 -10.08 -6.20
CA LYS A 10 -1.56 -9.51 -7.36
C LYS A 10 -0.79 -9.89 -8.61
N LYS A 11 -1.47 -10.48 -9.60
CA LYS A 11 -0.92 -10.70 -10.94
C LYS A 11 -0.94 -9.38 -11.72
N LEU A 12 0.18 -9.03 -12.33
CA LEU A 12 0.36 -7.84 -13.17
C LEU A 12 0.15 -8.18 -14.66
N LEU A 13 0.06 -7.16 -15.52
CA LEU A 13 -0.20 -7.32 -16.95
C LEU A 13 0.90 -8.12 -17.65
N ASN A 14 2.16 -7.93 -17.25
CA ASN A 14 3.29 -8.72 -17.75
C ASN A 14 3.39 -10.15 -17.19
N GLY A 15 2.41 -10.61 -16.40
CA GLY A 15 2.37 -11.96 -15.83
C GLY A 15 3.21 -12.15 -14.56
N ARG A 16 3.99 -11.15 -14.12
CA ARG A 16 4.66 -11.17 -12.81
C ARG A 16 3.63 -11.02 -11.69
N THR A 17 4.07 -11.31 -10.48
CA THR A 17 3.27 -11.23 -9.26
C THR A 17 3.89 -10.28 -8.25
N LEU A 18 3.06 -9.58 -7.49
CA LEU A 18 3.47 -8.61 -6.48
C LEU A 18 2.71 -8.88 -5.17
N PRO A 19 3.37 -9.00 -4.00
CA PRO A 19 2.68 -9.22 -2.72
C PRO A 19 1.63 -8.13 -2.45
N VAL A 20 0.43 -8.52 -2.00
CA VAL A 20 -0.66 -7.54 -1.79
C VAL A 20 -0.48 -6.68 -0.54
N LEU A 21 0.41 -7.07 0.38
CA LEU A 21 0.74 -6.29 1.57
C LEU A 21 2.26 -6.06 1.64
N GLY A 22 2.67 -4.81 1.86
CA GLY A 22 4.07 -4.42 1.98
C GLY A 22 4.32 -3.39 3.07
N LEU A 23 5.59 -3.01 3.21
CA LEU A 23 6.01 -1.90 4.07
C LEU A 23 6.33 -0.67 3.23
N GLY A 24 5.65 0.44 3.50
CA GLY A 24 6.08 1.76 3.02
C GLY A 24 7.18 2.33 3.91
N THR A 25 8.27 2.80 3.31
CA THR A 25 9.49 3.24 4.04
C THR A 25 9.64 4.77 4.12
N TYR A 26 8.63 5.57 3.80
CA TYR A 26 8.75 7.03 3.95
C TYR A 26 9.12 7.41 5.39
N ARG A 27 10.29 8.05 5.58
CA ARG A 27 10.89 8.45 6.88
C ARG A 27 11.19 7.31 7.86
N VAL A 28 11.26 6.06 7.40
CA VAL A 28 11.65 4.90 8.22
C VAL A 28 12.50 3.96 7.37
N ALA A 29 13.49 3.27 7.93
CA ALA A 29 14.22 2.27 7.17
C ALA A 29 14.68 1.11 8.05
N ARG A 30 15.89 1.18 8.62
CA ARG A 30 16.56 0.01 9.22
C ARG A 30 15.67 -0.91 10.06
N GLU A 31 15.16 -0.42 11.20
CA GLU A 31 14.38 -1.23 12.13
C GLU A 31 13.03 -1.68 11.56
N ALA A 32 12.39 -0.82 10.77
CA ALA A 32 11.10 -1.11 10.16
C ALA A 32 11.21 -2.21 9.10
N VAL A 33 12.22 -2.12 8.22
CA VAL A 33 12.49 -3.12 7.18
C VAL A 33 12.80 -4.46 7.83
N ARG A 34 13.72 -4.49 8.80
CA ARG A 34 14.04 -5.72 9.54
C ARG A 34 12.81 -6.35 10.18
N ALA A 35 12.05 -5.57 10.94
CA ALA A 35 10.84 -6.04 11.61
C ALA A 35 9.80 -6.57 10.61
N SER A 36 9.62 -5.93 9.45
CA SER A 36 8.68 -6.40 8.43
C SER A 36 9.10 -7.74 7.83
N LEU A 37 10.39 -7.89 7.48
CA LEU A 37 10.91 -9.13 6.89
C LEU A 37 10.83 -10.30 7.88
N ASP A 38 11.17 -10.07 9.15
CA ASP A 38 11.05 -11.05 10.24
C ASP A 38 9.58 -11.48 10.49
N ARG A 39 8.60 -10.64 10.13
CA ARG A 39 7.16 -10.97 10.20
C ARG A 39 6.59 -11.57 8.92
N GLY A 40 7.42 -11.86 7.92
CA GLY A 40 7.01 -12.52 6.70
C GLY A 40 6.59 -11.60 5.57
N TYR A 41 6.74 -10.27 5.71
CA TYR A 41 6.55 -9.37 4.57
C TYR A 41 7.56 -9.69 3.47
N ARG A 42 7.13 -9.52 2.22
CA ARG A 42 7.96 -9.72 1.02
C ARG A 42 7.89 -8.56 0.04
N LEU A 43 7.21 -7.46 0.40
CA LEU A 43 7.19 -6.21 -0.37
C LEU A 43 7.74 -5.07 0.48
N ILE A 44 8.78 -4.40 -0.01
CA ILE A 44 9.36 -3.19 0.58
C ILE A 44 9.26 -2.06 -0.45
N ASP A 45 8.56 -0.97 -0.11
CA ASP A 45 8.41 0.21 -0.94
C ASP A 45 9.27 1.37 -0.40
N THR A 46 10.17 1.87 -1.25
CA THR A 46 11.04 3.03 -1.00
C THR A 46 10.97 4.00 -2.20
N ALA A 47 11.79 5.05 -2.19
CA ALA A 47 11.94 6.01 -3.27
C ALA A 47 13.29 6.71 -3.15
N SER A 48 13.84 7.17 -4.27
CA SER A 48 15.11 7.91 -4.26
C SER A 48 15.03 9.20 -3.44
N CYS A 49 13.85 9.82 -3.35
CA CYS A 49 13.64 11.03 -2.56
C CYS A 49 13.46 10.78 -1.05
N TYR A 50 13.44 9.51 -0.60
CA TYR A 50 13.33 9.19 0.82
C TYR A 50 14.68 9.15 1.53
N ASP A 51 15.79 9.18 0.76
CA ASP A 51 17.17 9.16 1.26
C ASP A 51 17.45 7.99 2.22
N ASN A 52 16.89 6.82 1.89
CA ASN A 52 16.99 5.63 2.74
C ASN A 52 17.15 4.30 1.97
N GLU A 53 17.36 4.36 0.65
CA GLU A 53 17.52 3.16 -0.19
C GLU A 53 18.74 2.32 0.22
N GLU A 54 19.82 2.97 0.66
CA GLU A 54 21.01 2.26 1.16
C GLU A 54 20.67 1.41 2.39
N GLU A 55 19.95 2.00 3.36
CA GLU A 55 19.53 1.27 4.56
C GLU A 55 18.57 0.12 4.23
N VAL A 56 17.63 0.35 3.30
CA VAL A 56 16.73 -0.70 2.80
C VAL A 56 17.56 -1.85 2.19
N GLY A 57 18.51 -1.53 1.31
CA GLY A 57 19.38 -2.52 0.67
C GLY A 57 20.23 -3.31 1.67
N GLN A 58 20.77 -2.64 2.68
CA GLN A 58 21.54 -3.26 3.76
C GLN A 58 20.68 -4.25 4.55
N GLU A 59 19.46 -3.89 4.94
CA GLU A 59 18.59 -4.77 5.72
C GLU A 59 18.01 -5.93 4.91
N VAL A 60 17.69 -5.70 3.63
CA VAL A 60 17.34 -6.79 2.70
C VAL A 60 18.50 -7.80 2.64
N LYS A 61 19.74 -7.33 2.50
CA LYS A 61 20.93 -8.22 2.47
C LYS A 61 21.15 -8.95 3.79
N LYS A 62 21.00 -8.28 4.93
CA LYS A 62 21.16 -8.87 6.28
C LYS A 62 20.03 -9.81 6.68
N SER A 63 18.87 -9.76 6.00
CA SER A 63 17.72 -10.60 6.32
C SER A 63 18.01 -12.10 6.16
N GLY A 64 18.93 -12.48 5.27
CA GLY A 64 19.19 -13.88 4.92
C GLY A 64 18.11 -14.53 4.07
N ILE A 65 17.05 -13.80 3.70
CA ILE A 65 15.99 -14.27 2.81
C ILE A 65 16.51 -14.25 1.36
N PRO A 66 16.25 -15.29 0.54
CA PRO A 66 16.62 -15.28 -0.87
C PRO A 66 16.10 -14.03 -1.60
N ARG A 67 16.95 -13.40 -2.43
CA ARG A 67 16.63 -12.10 -3.04
C ARG A 67 15.38 -12.18 -3.90
N GLU A 68 15.17 -13.29 -4.59
CA GLU A 68 14.02 -13.60 -5.44
C GLU A 68 12.69 -13.65 -4.68
N GLU A 69 12.71 -13.85 -3.35
CA GLU A 69 11.50 -13.81 -2.53
C GLU A 69 11.11 -12.38 -2.13
N ILE A 70 12.03 -11.41 -2.19
CA ILE A 70 11.77 -10.03 -1.77
C ILE A 70 11.51 -9.16 -2.99
N PHE A 71 10.31 -8.58 -3.06
CA PHE A 71 9.98 -7.52 -4.00
C PHE A 71 10.36 -6.16 -3.41
N VAL A 72 11.28 -5.44 -4.06
CA VAL A 72 11.67 -4.08 -3.68
C VAL A 72 11.15 -3.12 -4.76
N VAL A 73 10.37 -2.13 -4.35
CA VAL A 73 9.89 -1.04 -5.21
C VAL A 73 10.67 0.23 -4.85
N THR A 74 11.19 0.92 -5.86
CA THR A 74 11.69 2.29 -5.71
C THR A 74 11.08 3.21 -6.76
N LYS A 75 11.25 4.52 -6.59
CA LYS A 75 10.68 5.58 -7.42
C LYS A 75 11.78 6.54 -7.82
N VAL A 76 11.84 6.87 -9.11
CA VAL A 76 12.81 7.83 -9.65
C VAL A 76 12.34 9.25 -9.33
N GLY A 77 13.16 10.03 -8.64
CA GLY A 77 12.87 11.43 -8.35
C GLY A 77 12.85 12.32 -9.60
N TYR A 78 12.07 13.40 -9.57
CA TYR A 78 11.88 14.32 -10.70
C TYR A 78 13.18 14.83 -11.35
N GLY A 79 14.24 15.08 -10.56
CA GLY A 79 15.54 15.54 -11.07
C GLY A 79 16.33 14.50 -11.88
N LEU A 80 15.90 13.24 -11.87
CA LEU A 80 16.53 12.13 -12.60
C LEU A 80 15.70 11.68 -13.83
N CYS A 81 14.53 12.29 -14.06
CA CYS A 81 13.57 11.88 -15.10
C CYS A 81 14.01 12.26 -16.53
N GLY A 82 14.97 13.18 -16.67
CA GLY A 82 15.44 13.69 -17.97
C GLY A 82 16.05 12.66 -18.92
N SER A 83 16.31 11.43 -18.47
CA SER A 83 16.85 10.32 -19.29
C SER A 83 15.88 9.16 -19.52
N LEU A 84 14.63 9.25 -19.05
CA LEU A 84 13.67 8.13 -19.04
C LEU A 84 12.55 8.24 -20.08
N SER A 85 12.71 9.01 -21.15
CA SER A 85 11.70 9.16 -22.21
C SER A 85 11.18 7.83 -22.75
N ASP A 86 12.06 6.83 -22.88
CA ASP A 86 11.70 5.50 -23.39
C ASP A 86 10.90 4.67 -22.36
N ALA A 87 11.01 4.95 -21.06
CA ALA A 87 10.27 4.25 -20.01
C ALA A 87 8.76 4.53 -20.05
N PHE A 88 8.35 5.64 -20.68
CA PHE A 88 6.93 6.01 -20.82
C PHE A 88 6.23 5.33 -22.00
N THR A 89 6.95 4.59 -22.85
CA THR A 89 6.35 3.87 -24.00
C THR A 89 5.68 2.54 -23.62
N ARG A 90 5.94 2.03 -22.40
CA ARG A 90 5.35 0.78 -21.91
C ARG A 90 4.10 1.05 -21.08
N ARG A 91 3.09 0.19 -21.24
CA ARG A 91 1.87 0.22 -20.42
C ARG A 91 2.25 0.11 -18.94
N ARG A 92 1.62 0.94 -18.10
CA ARG A 92 1.89 0.97 -16.66
C ARG A 92 1.35 -0.29 -16.01
N GLU A 93 2.14 -0.92 -15.15
CA GLU A 93 1.74 -2.14 -14.43
C GLU A 93 1.04 -1.83 -13.11
N VAL A 94 1.46 -0.74 -12.46
CA VAL A 94 1.02 -0.32 -11.14
C VAL A 94 0.82 1.19 -11.14
N ASN A 95 -0.30 1.66 -10.59
CA ASN A 95 -0.53 3.05 -10.24
C ASN A 95 -0.53 3.17 -8.71
N GLN A 96 0.50 3.81 -8.15
CA GLN A 96 0.59 4.01 -6.70
C GLN A 96 0.02 5.38 -6.32
N ILE A 97 -1.09 5.40 -5.59
CA ILE A 97 -1.85 6.61 -5.23
C ILE A 97 -2.23 6.64 -3.75
N GLU A 98 -2.53 7.84 -3.21
CA GLU A 98 -3.09 7.96 -1.87
C GLU A 98 -4.52 7.43 -1.91
N ILE A 99 -4.80 6.34 -1.21
CA ILE A 99 -6.15 5.78 -1.21
C ILE A 99 -6.44 5.07 0.10
N HIS A 100 -7.61 5.35 0.64
CA HIS A 100 -8.11 4.87 1.93
C HIS A 100 -9.62 5.18 2.03
N PRO A 101 -10.36 4.68 3.03
CA PRO A 101 -11.82 4.90 3.10
C PRO A 101 -12.29 6.36 3.00
N PHE A 102 -11.43 7.33 3.37
CA PHE A 102 -11.72 8.77 3.35
C PHE A 102 -11.26 9.49 2.06
N LEU A 103 -10.75 8.73 1.08
CA LEU A 103 -10.27 9.21 -0.23
C LEU A 103 -10.21 8.00 -1.19
N ALA A 104 -11.30 7.72 -1.92
CA ALA A 104 -11.49 6.47 -2.66
C ALA A 104 -11.09 6.54 -4.14
N TRP A 105 -11.03 7.74 -4.74
CA TRP A 105 -10.65 7.98 -6.14
C TRP A 105 -11.37 7.08 -7.16
N ASP A 106 -12.69 6.94 -7.04
CA ASP A 106 -13.45 5.94 -7.82
C ASP A 106 -13.23 6.04 -9.34
N GLU A 107 -13.12 7.23 -9.91
CA GLU A 107 -12.81 7.41 -11.34
C GLU A 107 -11.42 6.87 -11.73
N CYS A 108 -10.38 7.23 -10.95
CA CYS A 108 -9.02 6.78 -11.20
C CYS A 108 -8.89 5.26 -11.01
N VAL A 109 -9.57 4.72 -9.99
CA VAL A 109 -9.58 3.28 -9.75
C VAL A 109 -10.30 2.55 -10.88
N SER A 110 -11.46 3.03 -11.32
CA SER A 110 -12.23 2.42 -12.42
C SER A 110 -11.39 2.38 -13.71
N TYR A 111 -10.71 3.48 -14.04
CA TYR A 111 -9.78 3.51 -15.17
C TYR A 111 -8.64 2.48 -15.02
N CYS A 112 -8.01 2.41 -13.84
CA CYS A 112 -6.95 1.44 -13.60
C CYS A 112 -7.47 -0.01 -13.75
N GLU A 113 -8.68 -0.30 -13.26
CA GLU A 113 -9.31 -1.61 -13.40
C GLU A 113 -9.60 -1.97 -14.85
N GLU A 114 -10.18 -1.04 -15.63
CA GLU A 114 -10.46 -1.21 -17.07
C GLU A 114 -9.17 -1.46 -17.87
N GLU A 115 -8.10 -0.76 -17.53
CA GLU A 115 -6.79 -0.93 -18.18
C GLU A 115 -5.98 -2.12 -17.62
N GLY A 116 -6.48 -2.79 -16.57
CA GLY A 116 -5.79 -3.87 -15.87
C GLY A 116 -4.52 -3.44 -15.12
N ILE A 117 -4.40 -2.15 -14.81
CA ILE A 117 -3.33 -1.54 -14.01
C ILE A 117 -3.60 -1.82 -12.53
N ALA A 118 -2.64 -2.40 -11.81
CA ALA A 118 -2.82 -2.65 -10.38
C ALA A 118 -2.77 -1.34 -9.57
N VAL A 119 -3.72 -1.14 -8.67
CA VAL A 119 -3.70 -0.02 -7.72
C VAL A 119 -2.88 -0.38 -6.48
N MET A 120 -1.95 0.49 -6.09
CA MET A 120 -1.17 0.37 -4.86
C MET A 120 -1.42 1.56 -3.93
N ALA A 121 -1.91 1.29 -2.72
CA ALA A 121 -2.31 2.28 -1.76
C ALA A 121 -1.14 2.77 -0.88
N TYR A 122 -0.68 4.00 -1.11
CA TYR A 122 0.19 4.71 -0.18
C TYR A 122 -0.61 5.51 0.85
N SER A 123 0.01 5.81 2.00
CA SER A 123 -0.64 6.43 3.17
C SER A 123 -2.00 5.80 3.56
N PRO A 124 -2.18 4.46 3.50
CA PRO A 124 -3.50 3.84 3.65
C PRO A 124 -4.13 4.05 5.03
N LEU A 125 -3.35 4.54 6.00
CA LEU A 125 -3.76 4.80 7.39
C LEU A 125 -3.97 6.29 7.69
N THR A 126 -4.09 7.17 6.69
CA THR A 126 -4.36 8.62 6.85
C THR A 126 -3.34 9.37 7.71
N LYS A 127 -2.09 8.90 7.77
CA LYS A 127 -1.08 9.34 8.76
C LYS A 127 -1.58 9.31 10.22
N GLY A 128 -2.54 8.44 10.53
CA GLY A 128 -3.16 8.30 11.84
C GLY A 128 -4.36 9.20 12.12
N ARG A 129 -4.72 10.12 11.22
CA ARG A 129 -5.75 11.15 11.46
C ARG A 129 -7.14 10.57 11.69
N LYS A 130 -7.49 9.48 11.02
CA LYS A 130 -8.83 8.87 11.06
C LYS A 130 -8.92 7.56 11.85
N LEU A 131 -7.86 7.17 12.56
CA LEU A 131 -7.88 5.94 13.36
C LEU A 131 -8.86 5.96 14.54
N ARG A 132 -9.45 7.11 14.86
CA ARG A 132 -10.47 7.30 15.90
C ARG A 132 -11.84 7.71 15.33
N ASP A 133 -12.03 7.60 14.01
CA ASP A 133 -13.33 7.89 13.41
C ASP A 133 -14.40 6.94 14.00
N PRO A 134 -15.55 7.45 14.48
CA PRO A 134 -16.55 6.61 15.16
C PRO A 134 -17.10 5.48 14.29
N SER A 135 -17.30 5.73 12.99
CA SER A 135 -17.82 4.73 12.06
C SER A 135 -16.79 3.63 11.83
N LEU A 136 -15.53 4.01 11.65
CA LEU A 136 -14.42 3.06 11.51
C LEU A 136 -14.20 2.24 12.79
N CYS A 137 -14.19 2.89 13.96
CA CYS A 137 -14.02 2.20 15.25
C CYS A 137 -15.15 1.21 15.53
N LYS A 138 -16.41 1.59 15.24
CA LYS A 138 -17.57 0.70 15.39
C LYS A 138 -17.46 -0.55 14.51
N ILE A 139 -16.97 -0.40 13.28
CA ILE A 139 -16.72 -1.54 12.39
C ILE A 139 -15.56 -2.39 12.95
N ALA A 140 -14.47 -1.75 13.39
CA ALA A 140 -13.32 -2.47 13.95
C ALA A 140 -13.69 -3.30 15.19
N GLU A 141 -14.49 -2.76 16.10
CA GLU A 141 -15.04 -3.47 17.27
C GLU A 141 -15.84 -4.71 16.88
N LYS A 142 -16.71 -4.61 15.85
CA LYS A 142 -17.51 -5.75 15.35
C LYS A 142 -16.64 -6.94 14.93
N TYR A 143 -15.44 -6.70 14.42
CA TYR A 143 -14.51 -7.75 13.98
C TYR A 143 -13.44 -8.10 15.02
N GLY A 144 -13.42 -7.43 16.19
CA GLY A 144 -12.34 -7.60 17.17
C GLY A 144 -10.97 -7.17 16.63
N LYS A 145 -10.96 -6.13 15.79
CA LYS A 145 -9.77 -5.61 15.10
C LYS A 145 -9.52 -4.14 15.44
N THR A 146 -8.36 -3.63 15.08
CA THR A 146 -8.05 -2.20 15.16
C THR A 146 -8.55 -1.46 13.92
N ALA A 147 -8.75 -0.14 14.06
CA ALA A 147 -9.10 0.72 12.93
C ALA A 147 -8.09 0.60 11.77
N ALA A 148 -6.79 0.47 12.08
CA ALA A 148 -5.76 0.29 11.07
C ALA A 148 -5.91 -1.04 10.31
N GLN A 149 -6.21 -2.12 11.02
CA GLN A 149 -6.47 -3.43 10.41
C GLN A 149 -7.67 -3.40 9.48
N VAL A 150 -8.75 -2.70 9.85
CA VAL A 150 -9.93 -2.52 8.97
C VAL A 150 -9.57 -1.73 7.72
N MET A 151 -8.80 -0.65 7.83
CA MET A 151 -8.38 0.14 6.67
C MET A 151 -7.50 -0.67 5.70
N ILE A 152 -6.56 -1.45 6.24
CA ILE A 152 -5.71 -2.35 5.43
C ILE A 152 -6.57 -3.42 4.76
N ARG A 153 -7.47 -4.06 5.52
CA ARG A 153 -8.37 -5.09 5.00
C ARG A 153 -9.29 -4.54 3.91
N TRP A 154 -9.81 -3.33 4.09
CA TRP A 154 -10.60 -2.62 3.08
C TRP A 154 -9.81 -2.48 1.77
N SER A 155 -8.55 -2.05 1.81
CA SER A 155 -7.72 -1.98 0.60
C SER A 155 -7.57 -3.34 -0.08
N LEU A 156 -7.31 -4.40 0.69
CA LEU A 156 -7.13 -5.74 0.11
C LEU A 156 -8.42 -6.30 -0.50
N GLN A 157 -9.57 -6.11 0.16
CA GLN A 157 -10.87 -6.55 -0.36
C GLN A 157 -11.35 -5.75 -1.57
N ARG A 158 -10.88 -4.50 -1.70
CA ARG A 158 -11.00 -3.73 -2.95
C ARG A 158 -10.04 -4.18 -4.05
N GLY A 159 -9.18 -5.16 -3.78
CA GLY A 159 -8.25 -5.72 -4.76
C GLY A 159 -6.97 -4.90 -4.94
N PHE A 160 -6.67 -3.99 -4.02
CA PHE A 160 -5.49 -3.15 -4.04
C PHE A 160 -4.29 -3.84 -3.38
N ILE A 161 -3.09 -3.41 -3.76
CA ILE A 161 -1.88 -3.63 -2.97
C ILE A 161 -1.84 -2.55 -1.89
N CYS A 162 -1.50 -2.88 -0.64
CA CYS A 162 -1.48 -1.94 0.48
C CYS A 162 -0.07 -1.86 1.10
N ILE A 163 0.45 -0.64 1.30
CA ILE A 163 1.80 -0.43 1.86
C ILE A 163 1.77 0.48 3.10
N PRO A 164 1.19 0.03 4.23
CA PRO A 164 1.19 0.81 5.47
C PRO A 164 2.63 1.05 5.97
N LYS A 165 2.90 2.29 6.41
CA LYS A 165 4.16 2.68 7.05
C LYS A 165 4.04 2.55 8.57
N SER A 166 5.02 1.92 9.21
CA SER A 166 5.20 1.96 10.67
C SER A 166 6.68 1.93 11.04
N SER A 167 7.05 2.63 12.12
CA SER A 167 8.36 2.51 12.77
C SER A 167 8.35 1.54 13.95
N SER A 168 7.19 1.06 14.38
CA SER A 168 7.05 0.12 15.51
C SER A 168 6.89 -1.30 15.00
N GLY A 169 7.75 -2.21 15.45
CA GLY A 169 7.67 -3.63 15.14
C GLY A 169 6.35 -4.28 15.61
N GLU A 170 5.79 -3.82 16.73
CA GLU A 170 4.49 -4.28 17.22
C GLU A 170 3.35 -3.91 16.26
N ARG A 171 3.31 -2.66 15.81
CA ARG A 171 2.32 -2.22 14.81
C ARG A 171 2.52 -2.90 13.45
N ILE A 172 3.76 -3.18 13.04
CA ILE A 172 4.04 -3.95 11.82
C ILE A 172 3.44 -5.36 11.94
N ALA A 173 3.64 -6.01 13.09
CA ALA A 173 3.03 -7.31 13.35
C ALA A 173 1.49 -7.26 13.40
N GLU A 174 0.93 -6.25 14.07
CA GLU A 174 -0.51 -6.05 14.17
C GLU A 174 -1.15 -5.81 12.79
N ASN A 175 -0.52 -4.98 11.95
CA ASN A 175 -0.97 -4.69 10.59
C ASN A 175 -1.03 -5.93 9.69
N ALA A 176 -0.22 -6.96 9.97
CA ALA A 176 -0.26 -8.24 9.24
C ALA A 176 -1.37 -9.18 9.72
N ASN A 177 -1.99 -8.94 10.88
CA ASN A 177 -3.04 -9.80 11.43
C ASN A 177 -4.44 -9.45 10.86
N ILE A 178 -4.55 -9.51 9.53
CA ILE A 178 -5.73 -9.07 8.75
C ILE A 178 -6.26 -10.15 7.79
N PHE A 179 -5.79 -11.39 7.95
CA PHE A 179 -6.10 -12.52 7.06
C PHE A 179 -7.09 -13.52 7.64
N ASP A 180 -7.51 -13.31 8.88
CA ASP A 180 -8.42 -14.14 9.66
C ASP A 180 -9.86 -13.60 9.67
N PHE A 181 -10.16 -12.51 8.96
CA PHE A 181 -11.49 -11.93 8.85
C PHE A 181 -11.77 -11.35 7.46
N ASP A 182 -13.05 -11.23 7.14
CA ASP A 182 -13.59 -10.54 5.96
C ASP A 182 -14.56 -9.45 6.43
N ILE A 183 -14.45 -8.26 5.84
CA ILE A 183 -15.42 -7.18 5.98
C ILE A 183 -16.63 -7.53 5.11
N SER A 184 -17.81 -7.65 5.73
CA SER A 184 -19.06 -7.91 5.02
C SER A 184 -19.39 -6.83 3.98
N ASP A 185 -20.15 -7.18 2.94
CA ASP A 185 -20.60 -6.23 1.92
C ASP A 185 -21.31 -5.01 2.52
N GLN A 186 -22.08 -5.21 3.60
CA GLN A 186 -22.78 -4.14 4.31
C GLN A 186 -21.80 -3.15 4.94
N ASP A 187 -20.73 -3.64 5.57
CA ASP A 187 -19.72 -2.77 6.18
C ASP A 187 -18.79 -2.16 5.13
N MET A 188 -18.48 -2.88 4.04
CA MET A 188 -17.77 -2.32 2.89
C MET A 188 -18.53 -1.13 2.29
N LYS A 189 -19.86 -1.22 2.16
CA LYS A 189 -20.70 -0.08 1.72
C LYS A 189 -20.59 1.12 2.66
N ILE A 190 -20.53 0.88 3.98
CA ILE A 190 -20.34 1.97 4.95
C ILE A 190 -18.97 2.61 4.78
N LEU A 191 -17.90 1.80 4.70
CA LEU A 191 -16.54 2.28 4.52
C LEU A 191 -16.35 3.05 3.21
N ASN A 192 -16.95 2.58 2.12
CA ASN A 192 -16.92 3.27 0.83
C ASN A 192 -17.70 4.60 0.86
N GLY A 193 -18.65 4.75 1.79
CA GLY A 193 -19.39 5.99 2.01
C GLY A 193 -18.70 6.99 2.94
N LEU A 194 -17.47 6.70 3.41
CA LEU A 194 -16.70 7.62 4.27
C LEU A 194 -15.84 8.62 3.48
N ASP A 195 -15.87 8.57 2.14
CA ASP A 195 -15.08 9.47 1.32
C ASP A 195 -15.46 10.93 1.59
N GLU A 196 -14.48 11.71 2.03
CA GLU A 196 -14.59 13.14 2.28
C GLU A 196 -13.52 13.92 1.51
N HIS A 197 -12.90 13.27 0.52
CA HIS A 197 -11.76 13.75 -0.25
C HIS A 197 -10.56 14.16 0.62
N LEU A 198 -10.31 13.40 1.70
CA LEU A 198 -9.24 13.69 2.65
C LEU A 198 -7.87 13.37 2.06
N ILE A 199 -7.13 14.39 1.62
CA ILE A 199 -5.71 14.24 1.29
C ILE A 199 -4.87 14.45 2.55
N THR A 200 -4.04 13.45 2.90
CA THR A 200 -3.14 13.48 4.07
C THR A 200 -1.67 13.60 3.71
N ASP A 201 -1.31 13.25 2.48
CA ASP A 201 0.03 13.42 1.97
C ASP A 201 0.12 14.52 0.90
N TRP A 202 0.84 14.25 -0.19
CA TRP A 202 1.19 15.23 -1.20
C TRP A 202 -0.06 15.72 -1.96
N PRO A 203 -0.44 17.01 -1.86
CA PRO A 203 -1.61 17.55 -2.57
C PRO A 203 -1.37 17.70 -4.08
N GLY A 204 -0.15 17.50 -4.57
CA GLY A 204 0.27 17.89 -5.92
C GLY A 204 -0.33 17.09 -7.07
N ILE A 205 -1.12 16.05 -6.81
CA ILE A 205 -1.96 15.44 -7.86
C ILE A 205 -3.02 16.45 -8.35
N MET A 206 -3.47 17.40 -7.50
CA MET A 206 -4.44 18.42 -7.94
C MET A 206 -3.87 19.46 -8.92
N ASN A 207 -2.54 19.55 -9.07
CA ASN A 207 -1.89 20.51 -9.98
C ASN A 207 -1.09 19.83 -11.11
N THR A 208 -1.18 18.51 -11.24
CA THR A 208 -0.64 17.79 -12.40
C THR A 208 -1.83 17.20 -13.14
N PRO A 209 -2.25 17.75 -14.29
CA PRO A 209 -3.33 17.14 -15.03
C PRO A 209 -2.87 15.73 -15.40
N TRP A 210 -3.61 14.74 -14.91
CA TRP A 210 -3.56 13.41 -15.46
C TRP A 210 -4.27 13.54 -16.82
N GLU A 211 -3.50 13.86 -17.86
CA GLU A 211 -3.97 13.78 -19.23
C GLU A 211 -3.78 12.32 -19.68
N PRO A 212 -4.86 11.60 -20.04
CA PRO A 212 -4.77 10.23 -20.56
C PRO A 212 -3.99 10.15 -21.87
#